data_AF-A0AAJ2S4E7-F1
#
_entry.id   AF-A0AAJ2S4E7-F1
#
_cell.length_a   1.000
_cell.length_b   1.000
_cell.length_c   1.000
_cell.angle_alpha   90.00
_cell.angle_beta   90.00
_cell.angle_gamma   90.00
#
_symmetry.space_group_name_H-M   'P 1'
#
loop_
_entity.id
_entity.type
_entity.pdbx_description
1 polymer ?
#
loop_
_entity_poly.entity_id
_entity_poly.type
_entity_poly.pdbx_seq_one_letter_code
_entity_poly.pdbx_strand_id
1 'polypeptide(L)'
;METNTNKDHIEQDTLQLVLEEFTLEQKTNNQHIEALIIAINNIGNKIDVSIKEHKPGKNVSQPLDVKPIEAILQKGFLDIKFMIGRQPKSIIRKFQILLFPEQDAKLFYKIVFGRWFLWLGIMVALTNLYNWGIHYSDNNKEIEMRQIQNDRIKKAWEYMYINNDKETKKLMKKAYINSVESNNSEKCGVK
;
A
#
# COMPACT_ATOMS: atom_id res chain seq x y z
N MET A 1 -15.23 -3.46 30.55
CA MET A 1 -14.07 -3.22 29.66
C MET A 1 -13.62 -4.61 29.18
N GLU A 2 -14.36 -5.24 28.26
CA GLU A 2 -14.13 -6.66 27.86
C GLU A 2 -14.43 -6.96 26.37
N THR A 3 -14.59 -5.94 25.51
CA THR A 3 -14.97 -6.15 24.11
C THR A 3 -13.81 -6.18 23.12
N ASN A 4 -12.57 -5.90 23.55
CA ASN A 4 -11.42 -5.83 22.65
C ASN A 4 -10.74 -7.19 22.42
N THR A 5 -10.79 -8.11 23.39
CA THR A 5 -10.13 -9.41 23.30
C THR A 5 -10.79 -10.35 22.27
N ASN A 6 -12.11 -10.24 22.08
CA ASN A 6 -12.84 -11.11 21.14
C ASN A 6 -12.61 -10.75 19.67
N LYS A 7 -12.24 -9.50 19.36
CA LYS A 7 -12.07 -9.06 17.97
C LYS A 7 -10.72 -9.50 17.39
N ASP A 8 -9.67 -9.44 18.20
CA ASP A 8 -8.34 -9.92 17.82
C ASP A 8 -8.31 -11.43 17.54
N HIS A 9 -9.09 -12.22 18.28
CA HIS A 9 -9.21 -13.66 18.05
C HIS A 9 -9.90 -13.99 16.72
N ILE A 10 -10.97 -13.27 16.36
CA ILE A 10 -11.67 -13.49 15.09
C ILE A 10 -10.78 -13.14 13.90
N GLU A 11 -9.97 -12.07 14.03
CA GLU A 11 -9.02 -11.67 12.99
C GLU A 11 -7.87 -12.68 12.85
N GLN A 12 -7.35 -13.22 13.95
CA GLN A 12 -6.35 -14.30 13.92
C GLN A 12 -6.86 -15.60 13.29
N ASP A 13 -8.07 -16.04 13.65
CA ASP A 13 -8.66 -17.26 13.10
C ASP A 13 -8.91 -17.14 11.60
N THR A 14 -9.35 -15.96 11.14
CA THR A 14 -9.54 -15.67 9.71
C THR A 14 -8.21 -15.66 8.95
N LEU A 15 -7.17 -15.08 9.54
CA LEU A 15 -5.83 -15.01 8.93
C LEU A 15 -5.18 -16.40 8.87
N GLN A 16 -5.39 -17.21 9.90
CA GLN A 16 -4.95 -18.61 9.95
C GLN A 16 -5.64 -19.45 8.86
N LEU A 17 -6.96 -19.28 8.66
CA LEU A 17 -7.71 -19.97 7.61
C LEU A 17 -7.15 -19.64 6.21
N VAL A 18 -6.91 -18.36 5.93
CA VAL A 18 -6.37 -17.92 4.63
C VAL A 18 -4.94 -18.44 4.40
N LEU A 19 -4.11 -18.47 5.45
CA LEU A 19 -2.76 -19.04 5.38
C LEU A 19 -2.79 -20.54 5.11
N GLU A 20 -3.73 -21.26 5.71
CA GLU A 20 -3.93 -22.69 5.51
C GLU A 20 -4.41 -22.99 4.09
N GLU A 21 -5.42 -22.27 3.60
CA GLU A 21 -5.89 -22.37 2.21
C GLU A 21 -4.77 -22.07 1.21
N PHE A 22 -3.98 -21.02 1.45
CA PHE A 22 -2.85 -20.67 0.58
C PHE A 22 -1.77 -21.75 0.55
N THR A 23 -1.46 -22.35 1.71
CA THR A 23 -0.48 -23.43 1.81
C THR A 23 -0.96 -24.69 1.08
N LEU A 24 -2.26 -24.99 1.19
CA LEU A 24 -2.88 -26.13 0.51
C LEU A 24 -2.92 -25.93 -1.01
N GLU A 25 -3.25 -24.72 -1.47
CA GLU A 25 -3.21 -24.37 -2.89
C GLU A 25 -1.78 -24.41 -3.45
N GLN A 26 -0.78 -23.95 -2.69
CA GLN A 26 0.62 -24.05 -3.10
C GLN A 26 1.08 -25.51 -3.26
N LYS A 27 0.65 -26.40 -2.35
CA LYS A 27 0.96 -27.83 -2.42
C LYS A 27 0.34 -28.50 -3.65
N THR A 28 -0.93 -28.23 -3.95
CA THR A 28 -1.60 -28.81 -5.13
C THR A 28 -0.98 -28.27 -6.43
N ASN A 29 -0.57 -27.00 -6.45
CA ASN A 29 0.08 -26.40 -7.60
C ASN A 29 1.46 -27.03 -7.87
N ASN A 30 2.25 -27.29 -6.83
CA ASN A 30 3.52 -28.01 -6.97
C ASN A 30 3.33 -29.43 -7.56
N GLN A 31 2.28 -30.15 -7.14
CA GLN A 31 1.95 -31.46 -7.71
C GLN A 31 1.57 -31.39 -9.19
N HIS A 32 0.86 -30.33 -9.60
CA HIS A 32 0.54 -30.10 -11.02
C HIS A 32 1.79 -29.80 -11.85
N ILE A 33 2.74 -29.03 -11.31
CA ILE A 33 4.02 -28.75 -11.97
C ILE A 33 4.81 -30.04 -12.16
N GLU A 34 4.89 -30.90 -11.15
CA GLU A 34 5.55 -32.21 -11.27
C GLU A 34 4.91 -33.09 -12.35
N ALA A 35 3.57 -33.16 -12.39
CA ALA A 35 2.85 -33.91 -13.41
C ALA A 35 3.12 -33.37 -14.83
N LEU A 36 3.21 -32.05 -14.99
CA LEU A 36 3.56 -31.41 -16.27
C LEU A 36 4.99 -31.73 -16.70
N ILE A 37 5.96 -31.72 -15.78
CA ILE A 37 7.35 -32.11 -16.06
C ILE A 37 7.40 -33.57 -16.54
N ILE A 38 6.67 -34.48 -15.90
CA ILE A 38 6.58 -35.88 -16.31
C ILE A 38 5.98 -36.00 -17.73
N ALA A 39 4.92 -35.26 -18.02
CA ALA A 39 4.29 -35.26 -19.35
C ALA A 39 5.25 -34.73 -20.44
N ILE A 40 5.97 -33.65 -20.16
CA ILE A 40 6.97 -33.07 -21.09
C ILE A 40 8.09 -34.07 -21.34
N ASN A 41 8.61 -34.72 -20.31
CA ASN A 41 9.67 -35.73 -20.46
C ASN A 41 9.20 -36.95 -21.28
N ASN A 42 7.95 -37.38 -21.10
CA ASN A 42 7.37 -38.47 -21.90
C ASN A 42 7.23 -38.07 -23.39
N ILE A 43 6.82 -36.83 -23.66
CA ILE A 43 6.76 -36.29 -25.02
C ILE A 43 8.17 -36.18 -25.63
N GLY A 44 9.15 -35.67 -24.88
CA GLY A 44 10.55 -35.61 -25.31
C GLY A 44 11.09 -36.99 -25.70
N ASN A 45 10.85 -38.00 -24.87
CA ASN A 45 11.23 -39.38 -25.16
C ASN A 45 10.55 -39.93 -26.43
N LYS A 46 9.27 -39.63 -26.66
CA LYS A 46 8.55 -40.03 -27.88
C LYS A 46 9.09 -39.34 -29.14
N ILE A 47 9.55 -38.10 -29.02
CA ILE A 47 10.17 -37.35 -30.12
C ILE A 47 11.54 -37.95 -30.45
N ASP A 48 12.36 -38.25 -29.43
CA ASP A 48 13.68 -38.86 -29.63
C ASP A 48 13.59 -40.26 -30.27
N VAL A 49 12.57 -41.04 -29.94
CA VAL A 49 12.30 -42.34 -30.59
C VAL A 49 11.92 -42.14 -32.07
N SER A 50 11.00 -41.21 -32.36
CA SER A 50 10.60 -40.89 -33.74
C SER A 50 11.79 -40.40 -34.60
N ILE A 51 12.72 -39.64 -34.02
CA ILE A 51 13.92 -39.16 -34.71
C ILE A 51 14.90 -40.30 -34.99
N LYS A 52 15.06 -41.25 -34.06
CA LYS A 52 15.95 -42.41 -34.24
C LYS A 52 15.42 -43.44 -35.26
N GLU A 53 14.11 -43.54 -35.43
CA GLU A 53 13.49 -44.43 -36.42
C GLU A 53 13.60 -43.92 -37.87
N HIS A 54 13.84 -42.62 -38.09
CA HIS A 54 14.04 -42.04 -39.42
C HIS A 54 15.49 -42.21 -39.91
N LYS A 55 15.82 -43.37 -40.49
CA LYS A 55 17.06 -43.55 -41.27
C LYS A 55 16.93 -42.86 -42.64
N PRO A 56 17.89 -42.04 -43.08
CA PRO A 56 17.81 -41.34 -44.37
C PRO A 56 18.09 -42.31 -45.52
N GLY A 57 17.02 -42.88 -46.09
CA GLY A 57 17.06 -43.70 -47.29
C GLY A 57 16.94 -42.85 -48.56
N LYS A 58 18.04 -42.76 -49.30
CA LYS A 58 18.24 -42.34 -50.72
C LYS A 58 17.07 -41.64 -51.44
N ASN A 59 17.34 -40.38 -51.81
CA ASN A 59 16.61 -39.59 -52.79
C ASN A 59 16.50 -40.33 -54.14
N VAL A 60 15.28 -40.61 -54.57
CA VAL A 60 14.95 -40.87 -55.98
C VAL A 60 13.84 -39.90 -56.36
N SER A 61 14.21 -38.91 -57.19
CA SER A 61 13.29 -37.96 -57.80
C SER A 61 12.50 -38.67 -58.90
N GLN A 62 11.25 -39.00 -58.61
CA GLN A 62 10.23 -39.35 -59.60
C GLN A 62 9.13 -38.28 -59.54
N PRO A 63 8.61 -37.79 -60.68
CA PRO A 63 7.55 -36.79 -60.69
C PRO A 63 6.26 -37.47 -60.23
N LEU A 64 5.95 -37.37 -58.93
CA LEU A 64 4.69 -37.87 -58.37
C LEU A 64 3.57 -36.87 -58.63
N ASP A 65 2.46 -37.40 -59.15
CA ASP A 65 1.16 -36.72 -59.23
C ASP A 65 0.82 -36.12 -57.86
N VAL A 66 0.68 -34.80 -57.82
CA VAL A 66 0.52 -33.97 -56.60
C VAL A 66 -0.91 -33.97 -56.06
N LYS A 67 -1.88 -34.51 -56.81
CA LYS A 67 -3.29 -34.62 -56.40
C LYS A 67 -3.52 -35.37 -55.07
N PRO A 68 -2.93 -36.56 -54.83
CA PRO A 68 -3.08 -37.24 -53.53
C PRO A 68 -2.44 -36.47 -52.38
N ILE A 69 -1.35 -35.74 -52.62
CA ILE A 69 -0.64 -34.96 -51.59
C ILE A 69 -1.50 -33.76 -51.17
N GLU A 70 -2.15 -33.11 -52.13
CA GLU A 70 -3.06 -31.99 -51.85
C GLU A 70 -4.27 -32.42 -51.01
N ALA A 71 -4.86 -33.59 -51.31
CA ALA A 71 -5.95 -34.16 -50.52
C ALA A 71 -5.52 -34.49 -49.08
N ILE A 72 -4.30 -35.00 -48.88
CA ILE A 72 -3.75 -35.29 -47.55
C ILE A 72 -3.49 -33.99 -46.77
N LEU A 73 -2.97 -32.94 -47.42
CA LEU A 73 -2.76 -31.64 -46.79
C LEU A 73 -4.08 -30.97 -46.41
N GLN A 74 -5.09 -30.99 -47.29
CA GLN A 74 -6.41 -30.45 -46.98
C GLN A 74 -7.06 -31.16 -45.80
N LYS A 75 -6.94 -32.49 -45.74
CA LYS A 75 -7.41 -33.29 -44.59
C LYS A 75 -6.63 -32.93 -43.32
N GLY A 76 -5.31 -32.77 -43.42
CA GLY A 76 -4.45 -32.34 -42.30
C GLY A 76 -4.83 -30.95 -41.77
N PHE A 77 -5.09 -29.98 -42.64
CA PHE A 77 -5.55 -28.65 -42.23
C PHE A 77 -6.92 -28.67 -41.57
N LEU A 78 -7.86 -29.49 -42.07
CA LEU A 78 -9.16 -29.66 -41.43
C LEU A 78 -9.03 -30.27 -40.02
N ASP A 79 -8.17 -31.28 -39.87
CA ASP A 79 -7.96 -31.95 -38.59
C ASP A 79 -7.23 -31.05 -37.58
N ILE A 80 -6.25 -30.26 -38.04
CA ILE A 80 -5.58 -29.23 -37.23
C ILE A 80 -6.58 -28.15 -36.80
N LYS A 81 -7.45 -27.67 -37.70
CA LYS A 81 -8.49 -26.69 -37.35
C LYS A 81 -9.46 -27.25 -36.32
N PHE A 82 -9.80 -28.52 -36.42
CA PHE A 82 -10.68 -29.20 -35.48
C PHE A 82 -10.00 -29.43 -34.11
N MET A 83 -8.71 -29.76 -34.10
CA MET A 83 -7.91 -29.86 -32.88
C MET A 83 -7.70 -28.49 -32.20
N ILE A 84 -7.49 -27.42 -32.96
CA ILE A 84 -7.41 -26.04 -32.42
C ILE A 84 -8.77 -25.61 -31.84
N GLY A 85 -9.88 -25.99 -32.48
CA GLY A 85 -11.23 -25.74 -31.95
C GLY A 85 -11.54 -26.51 -30.66
N ARG A 86 -10.83 -27.63 -30.41
CA ARG A 86 -10.94 -28.46 -29.20
C ARG A 86 -9.85 -28.20 -28.16
N GLN A 87 -8.81 -27.44 -28.49
CA GLN A 87 -7.84 -27.01 -27.48
C GLN A 87 -8.58 -26.15 -26.45
N PRO A 88 -8.45 -26.44 -25.15
CA PRO A 88 -8.99 -25.56 -24.13
C PRO A 88 -8.34 -24.20 -24.34
N LYS A 89 -9.13 -23.19 -24.74
CA LYS A 89 -8.66 -21.81 -24.86
C LYS A 89 -7.89 -21.50 -23.58
N SER A 90 -6.61 -21.16 -23.72
CA SER A 90 -5.77 -20.80 -22.58
C SER A 90 -6.52 -19.74 -21.78
N ILE A 91 -7.01 -20.13 -20.61
CA ILE A 91 -7.61 -19.21 -19.67
C ILE A 91 -6.46 -18.33 -19.23
N ILE A 92 -6.31 -17.17 -19.87
CA ILE A 92 -5.37 -16.14 -19.45
C ILE A 92 -5.96 -15.63 -18.13
N ARG A 93 -5.55 -16.25 -17.03
CA ARG A 93 -5.90 -15.84 -15.66
C ARG A 93 -5.28 -14.46 -15.46
N LYS A 94 -6.08 -13.42 -15.66
CA LYS A 94 -5.70 -12.05 -15.29
C LYS A 94 -5.75 -12.00 -13.76
N PHE A 95 -4.60 -12.16 -13.11
CA PHE A 95 -4.44 -11.78 -11.71
C PHE A 95 -4.45 -10.25 -11.63
N GLN A 96 -5.64 -9.67 -11.75
CA GLN A 96 -5.86 -8.31 -11.31
C GLN A 96 -6.11 -8.40 -9.81
N ILE A 97 -5.21 -7.82 -9.00
CA ILE A 97 -5.51 -7.47 -7.62
C ILE A 97 -6.52 -6.32 -7.69
N LEU A 98 -7.77 -6.64 -8.02
CA LEU A 98 -8.89 -5.83 -7.62
C LEU A 98 -9.07 -6.12 -6.13
N LEU A 99 -9.12 -5.08 -5.29
CA LEU A 99 -9.50 -5.24 -3.90
C LEU A 99 -10.92 -5.85 -3.72
N PHE A 100 -11.69 -6.11 -4.79
CA PHE A 100 -13.08 -6.60 -4.77
C PHE A 100 -13.45 -7.45 -6.01
N PRO A 101 -14.43 -8.37 -5.91
CA PRO A 101 -14.90 -9.24 -7.00
C PRO A 101 -15.59 -8.47 -8.15
N GLU A 102 -15.37 -8.92 -9.40
CA GLU A 102 -15.84 -8.24 -10.64
C GLU A 102 -17.36 -8.13 -10.76
N GLN A 103 -18.13 -9.06 -10.17
CA GLN A 103 -19.58 -9.13 -10.38
C GLN A 103 -20.37 -7.97 -9.78
N ASP A 104 -19.82 -7.20 -8.81
CA ASP A 104 -20.54 -6.10 -8.15
C ASP A 104 -19.67 -4.90 -7.73
N ALA A 105 -18.48 -4.72 -8.33
CA ALA A 105 -17.51 -3.68 -7.95
C ALA A 105 -18.13 -2.26 -7.89
N LYS A 106 -19.11 -1.96 -8.74
CA LYS A 106 -19.79 -0.66 -8.79
C LYS A 106 -20.71 -0.41 -7.59
N LEU A 107 -21.38 -1.45 -7.08
CA LEU A 107 -22.26 -1.36 -5.90
C LEU A 107 -21.43 -1.23 -4.61
N PHE A 108 -20.37 -2.03 -4.49
CA PHE A 108 -19.46 -1.96 -3.34
C PHE A 108 -18.73 -0.61 -3.26
N TYR A 109 -18.18 -0.12 -4.39
CA TYR A 109 -17.50 1.18 -4.40
C TYR A 109 -18.46 2.32 -4.02
N LYS A 110 -19.71 2.27 -4.49
CA LYS A 110 -20.74 3.28 -4.15
C LYS A 110 -21.09 3.30 -2.66
N ILE A 111 -21.13 2.14 -1.99
CA ILE A 111 -21.44 2.06 -0.55
C ILE A 111 -20.23 2.45 0.29
N VAL A 112 -19.06 1.86 0.01
CA VAL A 112 -17.84 2.00 0.82
C VAL A 112 -17.23 3.39 0.65
N PHE A 113 -17.04 3.85 -0.58
CA PHE A 113 -16.51 5.20 -0.83
C PHE A 113 -17.56 6.30 -0.77
N GLY A 114 -18.85 5.94 -0.78
CA GLY A 114 -19.94 6.91 -0.63
C GLY A 114 -20.16 7.31 0.82
N ARG A 115 -20.80 6.43 1.60
CA ARG A 115 -21.31 6.79 2.94
C ARG A 115 -20.31 6.45 4.04
N TRP A 116 -19.61 5.33 3.94
CA TRP A 116 -18.65 4.90 4.96
C TRP A 116 -17.39 5.76 4.99
N PHE A 117 -16.77 5.99 3.84
CA PHE A 117 -15.58 6.85 3.75
C PHE A 117 -15.89 8.30 4.15
N LEU A 118 -17.07 8.82 3.80
CA LEU A 118 -17.52 10.14 4.20
C LEU A 118 -17.71 10.25 5.72
N TRP A 119 -18.29 9.24 6.36
CA TRP A 119 -18.39 9.18 7.83
C TRP A 119 -17.01 9.11 8.51
N LEU A 120 -16.08 8.36 7.92
CA LEU A 120 -14.70 8.25 8.42
C LEU A 120 -13.98 9.60 8.30
N GLY A 121 -14.12 10.29 7.16
CA GLY A 121 -13.58 11.63 6.96
C GLY A 121 -14.17 12.65 7.94
N ILE A 122 -15.48 12.60 8.21
CA ILE A 122 -16.13 13.46 9.20
C ILE A 122 -15.59 13.19 10.60
N MET A 123 -15.44 11.93 11.00
CA MET A 123 -14.87 11.58 12.31
C MET A 123 -13.44 12.10 12.47
N VAL A 124 -12.59 11.88 11.47
CA VAL A 124 -11.21 12.38 11.49
C VAL A 124 -11.18 13.91 11.52
N ALA A 125 -12.04 14.58 10.75
CA ALA A 125 -12.16 16.03 10.76
C ALA A 125 -12.59 16.53 12.14
N LEU A 126 -13.58 15.92 12.78
CA LEU A 126 -14.05 16.26 14.13
C LEU A 126 -12.94 16.08 15.17
N THR A 127 -12.21 14.97 15.15
CA THR A 127 -11.10 14.73 16.09
C THR A 127 -9.99 15.76 15.92
N ASN A 128 -9.61 16.08 14.68
CA ASN A 128 -8.62 17.11 14.42
C ASN A 128 -9.10 18.50 14.80
N LEU A 129 -10.37 18.83 14.53
CA LEU A 129 -10.96 20.12 14.90
C LEU A 129 -11.07 20.27 16.41
N TYR A 130 -11.40 19.19 17.12
CA TYR A 130 -11.44 19.14 18.58
C TYR A 130 -10.04 19.37 19.17
N ASN A 131 -9.03 18.62 18.73
CA ASN A 131 -7.65 18.79 19.20
C ASN A 131 -7.14 20.20 18.88
N TRP A 132 -7.40 20.69 17.67
CA TRP A 132 -7.04 22.05 17.28
C TRP A 132 -7.74 23.11 18.13
N GLY A 133 -9.05 22.94 18.40
CA GLY A 133 -9.83 23.86 19.23
C GLY A 133 -9.35 23.91 20.69
N ILE A 134 -9.02 22.76 21.28
CA ILE A 134 -8.45 22.69 22.63
C ILE A 134 -7.07 23.35 22.66
N HIS A 135 -6.16 22.98 21.75
CA HIS A 135 -4.83 23.59 21.69
C HIS A 135 -4.87 25.10 21.42
N TYR A 136 -5.78 25.56 20.56
CA TYR A 136 -5.97 26.98 20.29
C TYR A 136 -6.47 27.73 21.52
N SER A 137 -7.45 27.16 22.23
CA SER A 137 -8.00 27.73 23.47
C SER A 137 -6.96 27.80 24.58
N ASP A 138 -6.20 26.73 24.79
CA ASP A 138 -5.19 26.65 25.84
C ASP A 138 -4.02 27.59 25.55
N ASN A 139 -3.54 27.65 24.31
CA ASN A 139 -2.52 28.62 23.91
C ASN A 139 -2.99 30.06 24.15
N ASN A 140 -4.25 30.37 23.83
CA ASN A 140 -4.77 31.73 24.00
C ASN A 140 -4.87 32.10 25.50
N LYS A 141 -5.30 31.16 26.35
CA LYS A 141 -5.31 31.35 27.81
C LYS A 141 -3.89 31.53 28.37
N GLU A 142 -2.93 30.74 27.92
CA GLU A 142 -1.54 30.89 28.36
C GLU A 142 -0.96 32.24 27.95
N ILE A 143 -1.24 32.71 26.73
CA ILE A 143 -0.81 34.03 26.25
C ILE A 143 -1.44 35.12 27.12
N GLU A 144 -2.73 35.07 27.39
CA GLU A 144 -3.43 36.04 28.24
C GLU A 144 -2.85 36.05 29.66
N MET A 145 -2.63 34.88 30.25
CA MET A 145 -2.02 34.76 31.58
C MET A 145 -0.59 35.33 31.62
N ARG A 146 0.22 35.07 30.59
CA ARG A 146 1.56 35.66 30.46
C ARG A 146 1.49 37.18 30.30
N GLN A 147 0.54 37.70 29.54
CA GLN A 147 0.33 39.15 29.40
C GLN A 147 -0.06 39.79 30.74
N ILE A 148 -1.01 39.21 31.46
CA ILE A 148 -1.43 39.70 32.79
C ILE A 148 -0.25 39.68 33.78
N GLN A 149 0.56 38.62 33.78
CA GLN A 149 1.74 38.53 34.64
C GLN A 149 2.80 39.59 34.25
N ASN A 150 3.08 39.75 32.96
CA ASN A 150 4.01 40.77 32.47
C ASN A 150 3.54 42.18 32.83
N ASP A 151 2.25 42.46 32.69
CA ASP A 151 1.66 43.76 33.06
C ASP A 151 1.77 44.02 34.56
N ARG A 152 1.57 42.99 35.40
CA ARG A 152 1.77 43.12 36.86
C ARG A 152 3.23 43.41 37.20
N ILE A 153 4.18 42.70 36.58
CA ILE A 153 5.61 42.93 36.78
C ILE A 153 5.99 44.35 36.33
N LYS A 154 5.50 44.78 35.16
CA LYS A 154 5.74 46.12 34.64
C LYS A 154 5.22 47.20 35.59
N LYS A 155 3.99 47.05 36.09
CA LYS A 155 3.39 47.99 37.06
C LYS A 155 4.15 48.01 38.38
N ALA A 156 4.57 46.84 38.89
CA ALA A 156 5.37 46.75 40.11
C ALA A 156 6.74 47.41 39.94
N TRP A 157 7.38 47.19 38.78
CA TRP A 157 8.64 47.84 38.42
C TRP A 157 8.50 49.35 38.31
N GLU A 158 7.46 49.84 37.64
CA GLU A 158 7.16 51.28 37.53
C GLU A 158 6.90 51.90 38.90
N TYR A 159 6.10 51.25 39.75
CA TYR A 159 5.84 51.71 41.12
C TYR A 159 7.15 51.82 41.93
N MET A 160 7.97 50.77 41.91
CA MET A 160 9.26 50.74 42.59
C MET A 160 10.22 51.79 42.03
N TYR A 161 10.20 52.01 40.71
CA TYR A 161 11.02 53.01 40.07
C TYR A 161 10.57 54.42 40.42
N ILE A 162 9.27 54.71 40.55
CA ILE A 162 8.78 56.05 40.90
C ILE A 162 9.06 56.37 42.38
N ASN A 163 8.80 55.41 43.29
CA ASN A 163 8.75 55.63 44.73
C ASN A 163 10.13 55.59 45.43
N ASN A 164 11.18 55.06 44.78
CA ASN A 164 12.51 54.95 45.37
C ASN A 164 13.44 56.15 45.08
N ASP A 165 14.57 56.15 45.78
CA ASP A 165 15.64 57.14 45.70
C ASP A 165 16.44 57.05 44.39
N LYS A 166 17.31 58.04 44.17
CA LYS A 166 18.07 58.21 42.92
C LYS A 166 19.09 57.10 42.68
N GLU A 167 19.67 56.53 43.73
CA GLU A 167 20.67 55.45 43.59
C GLU A 167 19.99 54.14 43.19
N THR A 168 18.84 53.79 43.81
CA THR A 168 18.05 52.62 43.41
C THR A 168 17.55 52.72 41.97
N LYS A 169 17.10 53.90 41.53
CA LYS A 169 16.72 54.17 40.13
C LYS A 169 17.87 53.90 39.15
N LYS A 170 19.11 54.25 39.53
CA LYS A 170 20.32 54.02 38.71
C LYS A 170 20.67 52.53 38.62
N LEU A 171 20.56 51.80 39.74
CA LEU A 171 20.75 50.35 39.77
C LEU A 171 19.71 49.62 38.91
N MET A 172 18.44 50.01 39.02
CA MET A 172 17.35 49.47 38.20
C MET A 172 17.57 49.71 36.71
N LYS A 173 18.02 50.90 36.31
CA LYS A 173 18.39 51.20 34.91
C LYS A 173 19.54 50.32 34.41
N LYS A 174 20.58 50.14 35.24
CA LYS A 174 21.72 49.28 34.90
C LYS A 174 21.27 47.82 34.72
N ALA A 175 20.42 47.32 35.61
CA ALA A 175 19.85 45.97 35.50
C ALA A 175 19.04 45.79 34.20
N TYR A 176 18.25 46.81 33.81
CA TYR A 176 17.50 46.78 32.55
C TYR A 176 18.40 46.78 31.30
N ILE A 177 19.45 47.62 31.26
CA ILE A 177 20.38 47.65 30.12
C ILE A 177 21.09 46.29 29.99
N ASN A 178 21.59 45.74 31.11
CA ASN A 178 22.26 44.45 31.11
C ASN A 178 21.34 43.30 30.65
N SER A 179 20.05 43.31 31.00
CA SER A 179 19.12 42.26 30.56
C SER A 179 18.81 42.34 29.06
N VAL A 180 18.76 43.55 28.49
CA VAL A 180 18.59 43.77 27.05
C VAL A 180 19.85 43.33 26.28
N GLU A 181 21.03 43.68 26.77
CA GLU A 181 22.31 43.26 26.16
C GLU A 181 22.49 41.73 26.21
N SER A 182 22.17 41.10 27.34
CA SER A 182 22.20 39.64 27.49
C SER A 182 21.28 38.95 26.48
N ASN A 183 20.01 39.39 26.36
CA ASN A 183 19.06 38.83 25.40
C ASN A 183 19.50 39.02 23.92
N ASN A 184 20.17 40.12 23.60
CA ASN A 184 20.68 40.36 22.26
C ASN A 184 21.93 39.51 21.96
N SER A 185 22.79 39.28 22.94
CA SER A 185 23.96 38.40 22.79
C SER A 185 23.56 36.94 22.57
N GLU A 186 22.49 36.48 23.22
CA GLU A 186 21.96 35.12 23.07
C GLU A 186 21.30 34.90 21.70
N LYS A 187 20.62 35.93 21.16
CA LYS A 187 20.08 35.90 19.79
C LYS A 187 21.16 35.96 18.70
N CYS A 188 22.30 36.59 18.94
CA CYS A 188 23.42 36.64 18.01
C CYS A 188 24.41 35.48 18.15
N GLY A 189 24.28 34.66 19.21
CA GLY A 189 25.15 33.52 19.52
C GLY A 189 24.65 32.16 19.04
N VAL A 190 23.55 32.08 18.29
CA VAL A 190 23.13 30.84 17.62
C VAL A 190 23.90 30.72 16.30
N LYS A 191 25.09 30.15 16.38
CA LYS A 191 25.80 29.49 15.28
C LYS A 191 26.18 28.08 15.70
#